data_AF-A0A654U4P0-F1
#
_entry.id   AF-A0A654U4P0-F1
#
_cell.length_a   1.000
_cell.length_b   1.000
_cell.length_c   1.000
_cell.angle_alpha   90.00
_cell.angle_beta   90.00
_cell.angle_gamma   90.00
#
_symmetry.space_group_name_H-M   'P 1'
#
loop_
_entity.id
_entity.type
_entity.pdbx_description
1 polymer ?
#
loop_
_entity_poly.entity_id
_entity_poly.type
_entity_poly.pdbx_seq_one_letter_code
_entity_poly.pdbx_strand_id
1 'polypeptide(L)'
;MSGVHQALSTTTDNRQRLHVAVQAFFDFIEHDSQGYRLIFENDFVTEPEVAAQVRVATESCIDAVFALISADSGLDPHRARMIAVGLVGMSVDCARYWLDADKPISKSDAVEGTVQFAWGGLSHVPLTRS
;
A
#
# COMPACT_ATOMS: atom_id res chain seq x y z
N MET A 1 -1.45 1.58 -15.23
CA MET A 1 -1.89 0.26 -14.72
C MET A 1 -0.82 -0.85 -14.75
N SER A 2 0.46 -0.63 -15.11
CA SER A 2 1.47 -1.71 -15.17
C SER A 2 2.43 -1.83 -13.97
N GLY A 3 2.53 -0.79 -13.12
CA GLY A 3 3.60 -0.72 -12.11
C GLY A 3 3.60 -1.85 -11.09
N VAL A 4 2.47 -2.10 -10.43
CA VAL A 4 2.39 -3.07 -9.32
C VAL A 4 2.59 -4.51 -9.82
N HIS A 5 1.85 -4.96 -10.84
CA HIS A 5 1.99 -6.32 -11.38
C HIS A 5 3.37 -6.61 -11.96
N GLN A 6 3.94 -5.67 -12.71
CA GLN A 6 5.28 -5.84 -13.28
C GLN A 6 6.34 -5.89 -12.18
N ALA A 7 6.18 -5.08 -11.15
CA ALA A 7 7.20 -4.99 -10.14
C ALA A 7 7.12 -6.18 -9.15
N LEU A 8 5.94 -6.76 -8.96
CA LEU A 8 5.77 -8.03 -8.23
C LEU A 8 6.30 -9.27 -8.97
N SER A 9 6.39 -9.25 -10.29
CA SER A 9 6.95 -10.36 -11.08
C SER A 9 8.48 -10.36 -11.14
N THR A 10 9.15 -9.33 -10.63
CA THR A 10 10.62 -9.17 -10.72
C THR A 10 11.43 -9.95 -9.69
N THR A 11 10.78 -10.52 -8.67
CA THR A 11 11.47 -11.22 -7.58
C THR A 11 10.56 -12.26 -6.93
N THR A 12 11.14 -13.24 -6.23
CA THR A 12 10.43 -14.20 -5.36
C THR A 12 10.56 -13.88 -3.88
N ASP A 13 11.32 -12.84 -3.52
CA ASP A 13 11.45 -12.38 -2.13
C ASP A 13 10.19 -11.57 -1.73
N ASN A 14 9.46 -12.07 -0.73
CA ASN A 14 8.23 -11.43 -0.25
C ASN A 14 8.44 -10.04 0.34
N ARG A 15 9.58 -9.79 0.98
CA ARG A 15 9.91 -8.47 1.52
C ARG A 15 10.17 -7.50 0.37
N GLN A 16 10.88 -7.94 -0.66
CA GLN A 16 11.13 -7.11 -1.85
C GLN A 16 9.82 -6.82 -2.62
N ARG A 17 8.95 -7.82 -2.77
CA ARG A 17 7.62 -7.65 -3.38
C ARG A 17 6.74 -6.67 -2.62
N LEU A 18 6.70 -6.78 -1.29
CA LEU A 18 6.02 -5.83 -0.41
C LEU A 18 6.55 -4.41 -0.61
N HIS A 19 7.87 -4.24 -0.56
CA HIS A 19 8.51 -2.93 -0.75
C HIS A 19 8.10 -2.30 -2.08
N VAL A 20 8.15 -3.09 -3.14
CA VAL A 20 7.83 -2.66 -4.48
C VAL A 20 6.34 -2.27 -4.64
N ALA A 21 5.42 -3.02 -4.03
CA ALA A 21 4.00 -2.69 -4.04
C ALA A 21 3.71 -1.39 -3.28
N VAL A 22 4.30 -1.22 -2.10
CA VAL A 22 4.18 0.01 -1.30
C VAL A 22 4.76 1.19 -2.07
N GLN A 23 5.95 1.05 -2.66
CA GLN A 23 6.58 2.09 -3.49
C GLN A 23 5.67 2.53 -4.64
N ALA A 24 5.11 1.58 -5.40
CA ALA A 24 4.22 1.87 -6.52
C ALA A 24 2.95 2.62 -6.07
N PHE A 25 2.47 2.35 -4.85
CA PHE A 25 1.32 3.05 -4.28
C PHE A 25 1.66 4.50 -3.88
N PHE A 26 2.80 4.72 -3.22
CA PHE A 26 3.31 6.06 -2.93
C PHE A 26 3.58 6.87 -4.21
N ASP A 27 4.11 6.23 -5.25
CA ASP A 27 4.34 6.85 -6.56
C ASP A 27 3.02 7.26 -7.22
N PHE A 28 1.98 6.43 -7.14
CA PHE A 28 0.65 6.75 -7.67
C PHE A 28 0.04 7.97 -6.97
N ILE A 29 0.08 8.02 -5.64
CA ILE A 29 -0.44 9.14 -4.85
C ILE A 29 0.35 10.43 -5.11
N GLU A 30 1.66 10.34 -5.26
CA GLU A 30 2.49 11.51 -5.54
C GLU A 30 2.24 12.09 -6.94
N HIS A 31 2.17 11.23 -7.97
CA HIS A 31 1.95 11.66 -9.35
C HIS A 31 0.53 12.15 -9.60
N ASP A 32 -0.47 11.59 -8.93
CA ASP A 32 -1.87 11.97 -9.04
C ASP A 32 -2.39 12.63 -7.76
N SER A 33 -1.58 13.51 -7.15
CA SER A 33 -1.91 14.16 -5.88
C SER A 33 -3.19 15.03 -5.96
N GLN A 34 -3.49 15.62 -7.12
CA GLN A 34 -4.75 16.33 -7.34
C GLN A 34 -5.95 15.38 -7.46
N GLY A 35 -5.84 14.30 -8.24
CA GLY A 35 -6.90 13.29 -8.31
C GLY A 35 -7.13 12.63 -6.95
N TYR A 36 -6.07 12.32 -6.23
CA TYR A 36 -6.13 11.71 -4.91
C TYR A 36 -6.82 12.62 -3.87
N ARG A 37 -6.41 13.89 -3.74
CA ARG A 37 -7.09 14.84 -2.85
C ARG A 37 -8.57 15.02 -3.25
N LEU A 38 -8.88 15.08 -4.55
CA LEU A 38 -10.26 15.18 -5.01
C LEU A 38 -11.13 13.95 -4.68
N ILE A 39 -10.56 12.74 -4.60
CA ILE A 39 -11.31 11.51 -4.29
C ILE A 39 -11.48 11.29 -2.79
N PHE A 40 -10.50 11.72 -1.99
CA PHE A 40 -10.44 11.40 -0.56
C PHE A 40 -10.76 12.59 0.38
N GLU A 41 -10.59 13.85 -0.06
CA GLU A 41 -10.97 15.04 0.72
C GLU A 41 -12.38 15.56 0.37
N ASN A 42 -12.92 15.24 -0.81
CA ASN A 42 -14.33 15.53 -1.08
C ASN A 42 -15.21 14.42 -0.51
N ASP A 43 -16.08 14.77 0.42
CA ASP A 43 -17.34 14.07 0.74
C ASP A 43 -18.28 13.90 -0.47
N PHE A 44 -17.85 14.41 -1.63
CA PHE A 44 -18.52 14.37 -2.91
C PHE A 44 -17.87 13.31 -3.81
N VAL A 45 -18.41 12.08 -3.70
CA VAL A 45 -18.33 11.02 -4.71
C VAL A 45 -19.09 11.49 -5.97
N THR A 46 -18.67 12.59 -6.60
CA THR A 46 -19.36 13.14 -7.77
C THR A 46 -18.89 12.51 -9.08
N GLU A 47 -17.69 11.95 -9.12
CA GLU A 47 -17.12 11.33 -10.33
C GLU A 47 -16.91 9.81 -10.12
N PRO A 48 -17.93 8.98 -10.40
CA PRO A 48 -17.88 7.54 -10.17
C PRO A 48 -16.77 6.83 -10.95
N GLU A 49 -16.30 7.40 -12.06
CA GLU A 49 -15.21 6.85 -12.86
C GLU A 49 -13.87 6.88 -12.11
N VAL A 50 -13.59 7.98 -11.39
CA VAL A 50 -12.32 8.15 -10.67
C VAL A 50 -12.28 7.27 -9.41
N ALA A 51 -13.39 7.22 -8.66
CA ALA A 51 -13.53 6.30 -7.54
C ALA A 51 -13.41 4.82 -7.97
N ALA A 52 -13.92 4.48 -9.17
CA ALA A 52 -13.75 3.16 -9.74
C ALA A 52 -12.28 2.84 -10.08
N GLN A 53 -11.52 3.81 -10.62
CA GLN A 53 -10.10 3.61 -10.91
C GLN A 53 -9.28 3.35 -9.66
N VAL A 54 -9.50 4.11 -8.58
CA VAL A 54 -8.83 3.87 -7.29
C VAL A 54 -9.22 2.52 -6.70
N ARG A 55 -10.50 2.15 -6.77
CA ARG A 55 -10.96 0.83 -6.31
C ARG A 55 -10.30 -0.29 -7.10
N VAL A 56 -10.20 -0.18 -8.43
CA VAL A 56 -9.52 -1.16 -9.29
C VAL A 56 -8.03 -1.26 -8.97
N ALA A 57 -7.35 -0.14 -8.75
CA ALA A 57 -5.94 -0.13 -8.37
C ALA A 57 -5.72 -0.77 -6.99
N THR A 58 -6.62 -0.49 -6.04
CA THR A 58 -6.59 -1.06 -4.68
C THR A 58 -6.83 -2.57 -4.73
N GLU A 59 -7.87 -3.04 -5.42
CA GLU A 59 -8.15 -4.47 -5.60
C GLU A 59 -6.99 -5.18 -6.30
N SER A 60 -6.39 -4.57 -7.31
CA SER A 60 -5.22 -5.14 -7.99
C SER A 60 -4.03 -5.32 -7.01
N CYS A 61 -3.84 -4.38 -6.07
CA CYS A 61 -2.83 -4.51 -5.03
C CYS A 61 -3.19 -5.62 -4.02
N ILE A 62 -4.47 -5.73 -3.64
CA ILE A 62 -4.96 -6.77 -2.73
C ILE A 62 -4.76 -8.15 -3.35
N ASP A 63 -5.15 -8.34 -4.60
CA ASP A 63 -5.00 -9.61 -5.33
C ASP A 63 -3.54 -10.02 -5.47
N ALA A 64 -2.68 -9.05 -5.76
CA ALA A 64 -1.24 -9.21 -5.77
C ALA A 64 -0.70 -9.72 -4.43
N VAL A 65 -0.97 -8.99 -3.33
CA VAL A 65 -0.48 -9.35 -1.99
C VAL A 65 -1.09 -10.68 -1.53
N PHE A 66 -2.37 -10.91 -1.84
CA PHE A 66 -3.06 -12.16 -1.56
C PHE A 66 -2.40 -13.36 -2.23
N ALA A 67 -2.02 -13.25 -3.51
CA ALA A 67 -1.35 -14.32 -4.23
C ALA A 67 -0.02 -14.70 -3.57
N LEU A 68 0.73 -13.70 -3.06
CA LEU A 68 1.98 -13.91 -2.34
C LEU A 68 1.79 -14.62 -1.01
N ILE A 69 0.87 -14.09 -0.19
CA ILE A 69 0.58 -14.68 1.12
C ILE A 69 0.08 -16.11 0.94
N SER A 70 -0.82 -16.34 -0.01
CA SER A 70 -1.41 -17.67 -0.23
C SER A 70 -0.38 -18.70 -0.71
N ALA A 71 0.57 -18.30 -1.55
CA ALA A 71 1.61 -19.20 -2.06
C ALA A 71 2.57 -19.68 -0.96
N ASP A 72 2.91 -18.80 -0.01
CA ASP A 72 4.06 -19.04 0.88
C ASP A 72 3.68 -19.31 2.35
N SER A 73 2.43 -19.06 2.76
CA SER A 73 2.04 -19.09 4.19
C SER A 73 1.27 -20.34 4.65
N GLY A 74 0.71 -21.13 3.72
CA GLY A 74 -0.19 -22.24 4.05
C GLY A 74 -1.49 -21.82 4.74
N LEU A 75 -1.79 -20.53 4.81
CA LEU A 75 -3.04 -19.99 5.36
C LEU A 75 -4.22 -20.36 4.48
N ASP A 76 -5.42 -20.45 5.08
CA ASP A 76 -6.64 -20.56 4.28
C ASP A 76 -6.89 -19.28 3.47
N PRO A 77 -7.57 -19.37 2.31
CA PRO A 77 -7.76 -18.23 1.42
C PRO A 77 -8.45 -17.02 2.06
N HIS A 78 -9.37 -17.24 3.01
CA HIS A 78 -10.08 -16.14 3.66
C HIS A 78 -9.16 -15.37 4.61
N ARG A 79 -8.35 -16.08 5.41
CA ARG A 79 -7.33 -15.46 6.26
C ARG A 79 -6.27 -14.74 5.43
N ALA A 80 -5.76 -15.37 4.38
CA ALA A 80 -4.78 -14.75 3.49
C ALA A 80 -5.32 -13.47 2.85
N ARG A 81 -6.58 -13.48 2.39
CA ARG A 81 -7.21 -12.29 1.79
C ARG A 81 -7.46 -11.20 2.82
N MET A 82 -7.90 -11.55 4.04
CA MET A 82 -8.07 -10.57 5.11
C MET A 82 -6.75 -9.87 5.46
N ILE A 83 -5.64 -10.61 5.54
CA ILE A 83 -4.31 -10.03 5.77
C ILE A 83 -3.90 -9.12 4.61
N ALA A 84 -4.12 -9.55 3.36
CA ALA A 84 -3.82 -8.73 2.19
C ALA A 84 -4.60 -7.41 2.19
N VAL A 85 -5.90 -7.44 2.49
CA VAL A 85 -6.74 -6.24 2.64
C VAL A 85 -6.19 -5.33 3.73
N GLY A 86 -5.86 -5.86 4.90
CA GLY A 86 -5.31 -5.09 6.01
C GLY A 86 -3.97 -4.42 5.66
N LEU A 87 -3.08 -5.14 4.98
CA LEU A 87 -1.76 -4.65 4.61
C LEU A 87 -1.84 -3.55 3.54
N VAL A 88 -2.73 -3.70 2.56
CA VAL A 88 -2.98 -2.65 1.55
C VAL A 88 -3.64 -1.44 2.22
N GLY A 89 -4.67 -1.63 3.05
CA GLY A 89 -5.36 -0.54 3.75
C GLY A 89 -4.42 0.29 4.64
N MET A 90 -3.55 -0.39 5.41
CA MET A 90 -2.52 0.26 6.21
C MET A 90 -1.55 1.08 5.36
N SER A 91 -1.13 0.54 4.20
CA SER A 91 -0.25 1.27 3.27
C SER A 91 -0.94 2.52 2.72
N VAL A 92 -2.26 2.43 2.47
CA VAL A 92 -3.07 3.57 2.04
C VAL A 92 -3.10 4.65 3.10
N ASP A 93 -3.46 4.30 4.34
CA ASP A 93 -3.59 5.27 5.42
C ASP A 93 -2.25 5.92 5.79
N CYS A 94 -1.13 5.19 5.73
CA CYS A 94 0.21 5.75 5.90
C CYS A 94 0.55 6.78 4.81
N ALA A 95 0.27 6.47 3.54
CA ALA A 95 0.54 7.37 2.43
C ALA A 95 -0.35 8.62 2.46
N ARG A 96 -1.62 8.48 2.88
CA ARG A 96 -2.54 9.59 3.14
C ARG A 96 -1.99 10.56 4.15
N TYR A 97 -1.68 10.04 5.34
CA TYR A 97 -1.12 10.85 6.41
C TYR A 97 0.12 11.62 5.94
N TRP A 98 1.02 10.95 5.21
CA TRP A 98 2.21 11.57 4.66
C TRP A 98 1.89 12.72 3.69
N LEU A 99 0.90 12.55 2.80
CA LEU A 99 0.50 13.59 1.84
C LEU A 99 -0.26 14.75 2.50
N ASP A 100 -1.17 14.44 3.42
CA ASP A 100 -2.04 15.40 4.11
C ASP A 100 -1.25 16.27 5.10
N ALA A 101 -0.15 15.73 5.64
CA ALA A 101 0.80 16.47 6.48
C ALA A 101 1.86 17.25 5.67
N ASP A 102 1.60 17.49 4.38
CA ASP A 102 2.51 18.19 3.45
C ASP A 102 3.90 17.56 3.32
N LYS A 103 3.95 16.22 3.24
CA LYS A 103 5.17 15.42 3.02
C LYS A 103 6.27 15.74 4.06
N PRO A 104 6.03 15.51 5.36
CA PRO A 104 6.92 15.95 6.45
C PRO A 104 8.26 15.19 6.50
N ILE A 105 8.35 14.05 5.81
CA ILE A 105 9.55 13.23 5.63
C ILE A 105 9.72 12.90 4.14
N SER A 106 10.90 12.41 3.74
CA SER A 106 11.11 12.00 2.35
C SER A 106 10.19 10.84 1.97
N LYS A 107 9.83 10.72 0.69
CA LYS A 107 9.03 9.58 0.19
C LYS A 107 9.73 8.25 0.49
N SER A 108 11.04 8.18 0.34
CA SER A 108 11.82 6.98 0.66
C SER A 108 11.70 6.59 2.12
N ASP A 109 11.75 7.55 3.06
CA ASP A 109 11.60 7.26 4.49
C ASP A 109 10.17 6.81 4.82
N ALA A 110 9.17 7.41 4.19
CA ALA A 110 7.77 7.03 4.36
C ALA A 110 7.49 5.60 3.85
N VAL A 111 8.03 5.25 2.67
CA VAL A 111 7.95 3.90 2.10
C VAL A 111 8.66 2.91 3.00
N GLU A 112 9.92 3.17 3.38
CA GLU A 112 10.69 2.25 4.22
C GLU A 112 10.03 2.04 5.59
N GLY A 113 9.54 3.11 6.23
CA GLY A 113 8.81 3.01 7.50
C GLY A 113 7.53 2.17 7.38
N THR A 114 6.77 2.35 6.30
CA THR A 114 5.56 1.56 6.02
C THR A 114 5.90 0.08 5.79
N VAL A 115 6.96 -0.21 5.03
CA VAL A 115 7.43 -1.58 4.75
C VAL A 115 7.93 -2.27 6.01
N GLN A 116 8.72 -1.57 6.83
CA GLN A 116 9.21 -2.09 8.11
C GLN A 116 8.07 -2.41 9.06
N PHE A 117 7.06 -1.53 9.16
CA PHE A 117 5.88 -1.78 9.98
C PHE A 117 5.03 -2.94 9.45
N ALA A 118 4.81 -3.01 8.14
CA ALA A 118 4.09 -4.11 7.50
C ALA A 118 4.76 -5.47 7.71
N TRP A 119 6.09 -5.51 7.72
CA TRP A 119 6.86 -6.74 7.86
C TRP A 119 7.08 -7.17 9.31
N GLY A 120 7.48 -6.24 10.17
CA GLY A 120 7.84 -6.51 11.56
C GLY A 120 6.69 -6.34 12.54
N GLY A 121 5.62 -5.66 12.14
CA GLY A 121 4.54 -5.26 13.04
C GLY A 121 5.02 -4.36 14.19
N LEU A 122 4.15 -4.17 15.19
CA LEU A 122 4.43 -3.34 16.36
C LEU A 122 5.63 -3.82 17.19
N SER A 123 5.98 -5.10 17.13
CA SER A 123 7.08 -5.67 17.92
C SER A 123 8.47 -5.22 17.45
N HIS A 124 8.59 -4.69 16.22
CA HIS A 124 9.85 -4.24 15.64
C HIS A 124 9.93 -2.71 15.50
N VAL A 125 8.96 -1.96 16.04
CA VAL A 125 9.04 -0.50 16.09
C VAL A 125 10.21 -0.10 16.98
N PRO A 126 11.13 0.78 16.52
CA PRO A 126 12.28 1.20 17.31
C PRO A 126 11.84 1.77 18.66
N LEU A 127 12.17 1.07 19.73
CA LEU A 127 12.00 1.58 21.09
C LEU A 127 13.08 2.64 21.33
N THR A 128 12.66 3.88 21.59
CA THR A 128 13.51 4.82 22.32
C THR A 128 13.70 4.23 23.71
N ARG A 129 14.85 3.60 23.95
CA ARG A 129 15.26 3.24 25.31
C ARG A 129 15.35 4.54 26.12
N SER A 130 14.39 4.74 27.02
CA SER A 130 14.57 5.56 28.22
C SER A 130 15.49 4.86 29.20
#